data_AF-A0A9K3KM33-F1
#
_entry.id   AF-A0A9K3KM33-F1
#
_cell.length_a   1.000
_cell.length_b   1.000
_cell.length_c   1.000
_cell.angle_alpha   90.00
_cell.angle_beta   90.00
_cell.angle_gamma   90.00
#
_symmetry.space_group_name_H-M   'P 1'
#
loop_
_entity.id
_entity.type
_entity.pdbx_description
1 polymer ?
#
loop_
_entity_poly.entity_id
_entity_poly.type
_entity_poly.pdbx_seq_one_letter_code
_entity_poly.pdbx_strand_id
1 'polypeptide(L)'
;MKKIASSTSQNANLVQYADAASSLFSNMITPASILCGAIIPLCFGSGIDYNGPASESKFEKFLRKIFPFVSTASMASLLVAITCSSVAVNQLTENKPAFAASVWDLLQRDYALAWAAVNSHFVFGMLGFMWLVGSKAYFMGGGPAAFGLALSGLTAMVSIVNRGVAIGGGKDSQRFGASIIGLVQSYLGLLWNHARHSCGPLEYVAVALFVGYVIGFSQHVLKQVFG
;
A
#
# COMPACT_ATOMS: atom_id res chain seq x y z
N MET A 1 -0.70 -60.95 -5.42
CA MET A 1 -1.14 -59.98 -6.45
C MET A 1 -0.98 -58.57 -5.90
N LYS A 2 0.00 -57.81 -6.39
CA LYS A 2 0.35 -56.45 -5.92
C LYS A 2 -0.43 -55.45 -6.78
N LYS A 3 -1.39 -54.74 -6.19
CA LYS A 3 -2.21 -53.73 -6.89
C LYS A 3 -1.34 -52.49 -7.09
N ILE A 4 -0.78 -52.33 -8.28
CA ILE A 4 -0.07 -51.11 -8.68
C ILE A 4 -1.12 -50.02 -8.83
N ALA A 5 -1.18 -49.10 -7.88
CA ALA A 5 -2.00 -47.90 -8.00
C ALA A 5 -1.37 -47.02 -9.09
N SER A 6 -2.01 -46.94 -10.26
CA SER A 6 -1.65 -45.95 -11.26
C SER A 6 -2.01 -44.57 -10.69
N SER A 7 -1.00 -43.81 -10.27
CA SER A 7 -1.15 -42.39 -10.00
C SER A 7 -1.47 -41.71 -11.33
N THR A 8 -2.75 -41.48 -11.59
CA THR A 8 -3.20 -40.60 -12.67
C THR A 8 -2.70 -39.21 -12.33
N SER A 9 -1.52 -38.84 -12.86
CA SER A 9 -1.06 -37.47 -12.92
C SER A 9 -2.11 -36.70 -13.72
N GLN A 10 -3.06 -36.06 -13.03
CA GLN A 10 -3.85 -34.99 -13.62
C GLN A 10 -2.84 -33.99 -14.14
N ASN A 11 -2.62 -33.99 -15.46
CA ASN A 11 -1.90 -32.94 -16.15
C ASN A 11 -2.66 -31.66 -15.84
N ALA A 12 -2.21 -30.91 -14.83
CA ALA A 12 -2.70 -29.57 -14.61
C ALA A 12 -2.50 -28.83 -15.93
N ASN A 13 -3.59 -28.41 -16.57
CA ASN A 13 -3.51 -27.66 -17.81
C ASN A 13 -2.81 -26.34 -17.50
N LEU A 14 -1.50 -26.28 -17.77
CA LEU A 14 -0.70 -25.07 -17.60
C LEU A 14 -1.01 -24.14 -18.77
N VAL A 15 -1.45 -22.91 -18.46
CA VAL A 15 -1.84 -21.90 -19.44
C VAL A 15 -1.01 -20.64 -19.23
N GLN A 16 -0.92 -19.80 -20.27
CA GLN A 16 -0.32 -18.48 -20.16
C GLN A 16 -1.29 -17.52 -19.47
N TYR A 17 -0.84 -16.90 -18.37
CA TYR A 17 -1.63 -15.99 -17.55
C TYR A 17 -1.05 -14.57 -17.46
N ALA A 18 -0.04 -14.24 -18.26
CA ALA A 18 0.62 -12.94 -18.27
C ALA A 18 -0.36 -11.77 -18.47
N ASP A 19 -1.27 -11.86 -19.44
CA ASP A 19 -2.21 -10.77 -19.75
C ASP A 19 -3.18 -10.51 -18.59
N ALA A 20 -3.66 -11.58 -17.96
CA ALA A 20 -4.54 -11.47 -16.80
C ALA A 20 -3.81 -10.87 -15.59
N ALA A 21 -2.56 -11.28 -15.33
CA ALA A 21 -1.74 -10.67 -14.29
C ALA A 21 -1.43 -9.19 -14.58
N SER A 22 -1.12 -8.85 -15.83
CA SER A 22 -0.85 -7.49 -16.28
C SER A 22 -2.05 -6.58 -16.08
N SER A 23 -3.25 -7.07 -16.36
CA SER A 23 -4.50 -6.36 -16.09
C SER A 23 -4.67 -6.05 -14.59
N LEU A 24 -4.37 -7.01 -13.70
CA LEU A 24 -4.47 -6.79 -12.25
C LEU A 24 -3.55 -5.67 -11.75
N PHE A 25 -2.30 -5.64 -12.24
CA PHE A 25 -1.37 -4.55 -11.93
C PHE A 25 -1.85 -3.21 -12.54
N SER A 26 -2.21 -3.22 -13.82
CA SER A 26 -2.69 -2.02 -14.54
C SER A 26 -3.89 -1.35 -13.86
N ASN A 27 -4.80 -2.15 -13.28
CA ASN A 27 -5.96 -1.65 -12.55
C ASN A 27 -5.61 -0.76 -11.35
N MET A 28 -4.37 -0.84 -10.83
CA MET A 28 -3.91 -0.01 -9.71
C MET A 28 -3.25 1.30 -10.17
N ILE A 29 -2.71 1.37 -11.39
CA ILE A 29 -1.90 2.50 -11.86
C ILE A 29 -2.74 3.78 -11.94
N THR A 30 -3.86 3.72 -12.67
CA THR A 30 -4.72 4.88 -12.91
C THR A 30 -5.30 5.46 -11.62
N PRO A 31 -5.99 4.69 -10.75
CA PRO A 31 -6.53 5.26 -9.52
C PRO A 31 -5.43 5.80 -8.60
N ALA A 32 -4.29 5.11 -8.48
CA ALA A 32 -3.17 5.60 -7.68
C ALA A 32 -2.62 6.94 -8.21
N SER A 33 -2.49 7.06 -9.54
CA SER A 33 -2.00 8.29 -10.19
C SER A 33 -2.95 9.46 -9.99
N ILE A 34 -4.26 9.24 -10.08
CA ILE A 34 -5.28 10.27 -9.82
C ILE A 34 -5.18 10.76 -8.38
N LEU A 35 -5.13 9.85 -7.41
CA LEU A 35 -5.01 10.21 -5.99
C LEU A 35 -3.69 10.94 -5.70
N CYS A 36 -2.58 10.46 -6.28
CA CYS A 36 -1.28 11.09 -6.15
C CYS A 36 -1.29 12.52 -6.70
N GLY A 37 -1.90 12.72 -7.87
CA GLY A 37 -2.09 14.04 -8.48
C GLY A 37 -2.98 14.96 -7.63
N ALA A 38 -4.02 14.43 -6.98
CA ALA A 38 -4.92 15.18 -6.12
C ALA A 38 -4.27 15.62 -4.78
N ILE A 39 -3.28 14.87 -4.29
CA ILE A 39 -2.54 15.24 -3.06
C ILE A 39 -1.79 16.57 -3.25
N ILE A 40 -1.24 16.83 -4.43
CA ILE A 40 -0.40 18.00 -4.69
C ILE A 40 -1.13 19.32 -4.40
N PRO A 41 -2.28 19.64 -5.04
CA PRO A 41 -3.02 20.86 -4.75
C PRO A 41 -3.62 20.85 -3.34
N LEU A 42 -4.00 19.67 -2.82
CA LEU A 42 -4.60 19.54 -1.49
C LEU A 42 -3.60 19.91 -0.38
N CYS A 43 -2.34 19.51 -0.52
CA CYS A 43 -1.34 19.58 0.54
C CYS A 43 -0.32 20.70 0.34
N PHE A 44 0.11 20.97 -0.89
CA PHE A 44 1.12 21.98 -1.19
C PHE A 44 0.51 23.28 -1.72
N GLY A 45 -0.55 23.20 -2.52
CA GLY A 45 -1.21 24.39 -3.07
C GLY A 45 -2.14 25.10 -2.08
N SER A 46 -2.77 24.34 -1.18
CA SER A 46 -3.74 24.85 -0.20
C SER A 46 -3.64 24.09 1.13
N GLY A 47 -2.39 23.83 1.55
CA GLY A 47 -2.09 23.11 2.77
C GLY A 47 -2.62 23.81 4.03
N ILE A 48 -2.60 23.07 5.13
CA ILE A 48 -2.89 23.64 6.45
C ILE A 48 -1.64 24.40 6.93
N ASP A 49 -1.81 25.63 7.41
CA ASP A 49 -0.71 26.43 7.95
C ASP A 49 0.05 25.65 9.03
N TYR A 50 1.38 25.64 8.98
CA TYR A 50 2.16 24.86 9.94
C TYR A 50 2.06 25.41 11.36
N ASN A 51 1.92 26.72 11.51
CA ASN A 51 1.78 27.40 12.79
C ASN A 51 0.32 27.79 12.99
N GLY A 52 -0.33 27.18 13.98
CA GLY A 52 -1.69 27.52 14.37
C GLY A 52 -1.75 28.62 15.44
N PRO A 53 -2.96 29.05 15.83
CA PRO A 53 -3.14 29.98 16.92
C PRO A 53 -2.68 29.38 18.26
N ALA A 54 -2.20 30.22 19.18
CA ALA A 54 -1.69 29.75 20.48
C ALA A 54 -2.74 29.01 21.33
N SER A 55 -4.02 29.32 21.11
CA SER A 55 -5.18 28.71 21.79
C SER A 55 -5.60 27.36 21.23
N GLU A 56 -4.92 26.81 20.22
CA GLU A 56 -5.29 25.53 19.61
C GLU A 56 -5.12 24.36 20.59
N SER A 57 -6.06 23.43 20.54
CA SER A 57 -6.03 22.22 21.37
C SER A 57 -4.88 21.30 20.99
N LYS A 58 -4.45 20.39 21.90
CA LYS A 58 -3.39 19.41 21.61
C LYS A 58 -3.70 18.54 20.37
N PHE A 59 -4.97 18.21 20.17
CA PHE A 59 -5.41 17.44 19.01
C PHE A 59 -5.25 18.23 17.71
N GLU A 60 -5.60 19.51 17.71
CA GLU A 60 -5.38 20.40 16.56
C GLU A 60 -3.90 20.58 16.24
N LYS A 61 -3.06 20.78 17.28
CA LYS A 61 -1.60 20.77 17.13
C LYS A 61 -1.14 19.49 16.45
N PHE A 62 -1.59 18.34 16.96
CA PHE A 62 -1.21 17.05 16.40
C PHE A 62 -1.63 16.92 14.92
N LEU A 63 -2.88 17.22 14.57
CA LEU A 63 -3.37 17.15 13.19
C LEU A 63 -2.54 18.06 12.27
N ARG A 64 -2.30 19.30 12.67
CA ARG A 64 -1.54 20.30 11.92
C ARG A 64 -0.08 19.85 11.70
N LYS A 65 0.57 19.35 12.75
CA LYS A 65 1.99 18.95 12.69
C LYS A 65 2.18 17.65 11.92
N ILE A 66 1.25 16.69 12.04
CA ILE A 66 1.35 15.41 11.33
C ILE A 66 0.94 15.51 9.86
N PHE A 67 0.09 16.49 9.50
CA PHE A 67 -0.43 16.67 8.14
C PHE A 67 0.63 16.59 7.04
N PRO A 68 1.72 17.40 7.04
CA PRO A 68 2.72 17.35 5.97
C PRO A 68 3.40 15.98 5.85
N PHE A 69 3.62 15.29 6.96
CA PHE A 69 4.21 13.95 6.94
C PHE A 69 3.25 12.93 6.34
N VAL A 70 1.97 12.93 6.74
CA VAL A 70 0.96 12.05 6.14
C VAL A 70 0.81 12.36 4.64
N SER A 71 0.89 13.63 4.23
CA SER A 71 0.87 14.04 2.82
C SER A 71 2.01 13.38 2.04
N THR A 72 3.25 13.55 2.49
CA THR A 72 4.43 13.00 1.83
C THR A 72 4.42 11.48 1.84
N ALA A 73 4.08 10.85 2.97
CA ALA A 73 4.05 9.40 3.11
C ALA A 73 2.95 8.74 2.24
N SER A 74 1.76 9.37 2.17
CA SER A 74 0.66 8.94 1.30
C SER A 74 1.05 9.03 -0.17
N MET A 75 1.61 10.18 -0.59
CA MET A 75 2.09 10.39 -1.96
C MET A 75 3.19 9.39 -2.34
N ALA A 76 4.20 9.22 -1.47
CA ALA A 76 5.28 8.27 -1.69
C ALA A 76 4.76 6.83 -1.82
N SER A 77 3.81 6.42 -0.98
CA SER A 77 3.19 5.09 -1.11
C SER A 77 2.44 4.93 -2.44
N LEU A 78 1.66 5.92 -2.86
CA LEU A 78 0.98 5.84 -4.17
C LEU A 78 1.98 5.75 -5.33
N LEU A 79 3.09 6.50 -5.27
CA LEU A 79 4.16 6.43 -6.27
C LEU A 79 4.87 5.08 -6.29
N VAL A 80 5.10 4.46 -5.13
CA VAL A 80 5.65 3.10 -5.05
C VAL A 80 4.67 2.10 -5.68
N ALA A 81 3.37 2.20 -5.39
CA ALA A 81 2.36 1.34 -5.99
C ALA A 81 2.31 1.49 -7.51
N ILE A 82 2.39 2.71 -8.04
CA ILE A 82 2.46 2.98 -9.49
C ILE A 82 3.74 2.36 -10.07
N THR A 83 4.89 2.63 -9.46
CA THR A 83 6.20 2.18 -9.96
C THR A 83 6.30 0.66 -9.99
N CYS A 84 5.98 -0.02 -8.89
CA CYS A 84 5.99 -1.48 -8.82
C CYS A 84 5.00 -2.10 -9.82
N SER A 85 3.83 -1.48 -9.99
CA SER A 85 2.84 -1.96 -10.96
C SER A 85 3.31 -1.81 -12.40
N SER A 86 3.84 -0.64 -12.77
CA SER A 86 4.39 -0.39 -14.11
C SER A 86 5.56 -1.32 -14.44
N VAL A 87 6.47 -1.55 -13.50
CA VAL A 87 7.60 -2.49 -13.68
C VAL A 87 7.08 -3.91 -13.90
N ALA A 88 6.10 -4.37 -13.10
CA ALA A 88 5.52 -5.70 -13.26
C ALA A 88 4.81 -5.87 -14.62
N VAL A 89 4.05 -4.86 -15.07
CA VAL A 89 3.39 -4.85 -16.39
C VAL A 89 4.42 -4.94 -17.51
N ASN A 90 5.51 -4.17 -17.45
CA ASN A 90 6.58 -4.23 -18.45
C ASN A 90 7.24 -5.61 -18.47
N GLN A 91 7.56 -6.17 -17.30
CA GLN A 91 8.15 -7.51 -17.20
C GLN A 91 7.23 -8.59 -17.79
N LEU A 92 5.93 -8.56 -17.48
CA LEU A 92 4.95 -9.51 -18.00
C LEU A 92 4.78 -9.39 -19.52
N THR A 93 5.00 -8.20 -20.08
CA THR A 93 4.88 -7.92 -21.52
C THR A 93 6.14 -8.32 -22.28
N GLU A 94 7.32 -7.98 -21.74
CA GLU A 94 8.62 -8.18 -22.38
C GLU A 94 9.14 -9.61 -22.21
N ASN A 95 8.90 -10.22 -21.05
CA ASN A 95 9.40 -11.53 -20.68
C ASN A 95 8.24 -12.45 -20.29
N LYS A 96 7.67 -13.13 -21.28
CA LYS A 96 6.53 -14.03 -21.05
C LYS A 96 6.90 -15.08 -19.98
N PRO A 97 6.22 -15.11 -18.83
CA PRO A 97 6.53 -16.03 -17.76
C PRO A 97 6.20 -17.47 -18.17
N ALA A 98 6.76 -18.43 -17.44
CA ALA A 98 6.43 -19.83 -17.61
C ALA A 98 4.94 -20.06 -17.34
N PHE A 99 4.33 -21.02 -18.06
CA PHE A 99 2.93 -21.37 -17.86
C PHE A 99 2.64 -21.72 -16.40
N ALA A 100 1.42 -21.42 -15.96
CA ALA A 100 0.99 -21.57 -14.58
C ALA A 100 -0.38 -22.24 -14.53
N ALA A 101 -0.74 -22.81 -13.37
CA ALA A 101 -2.05 -23.43 -13.19
C ALA A 101 -3.18 -22.39 -13.02
N SER A 102 -2.82 -21.15 -12.65
CA SER A 102 -3.73 -20.01 -12.53
C SER A 102 -2.95 -18.69 -12.50
N VAL A 103 -3.66 -17.57 -12.58
CA VAL A 103 -3.07 -16.23 -12.35
C VAL A 103 -2.44 -16.13 -10.96
N TRP A 104 -3.05 -16.74 -9.94
CA TRP A 104 -2.53 -16.67 -8.56
C TRP A 104 -1.26 -17.47 -8.37
N ASP A 105 -1.18 -18.63 -9.02
CA ASP A 105 0.03 -19.46 -9.06
C ASP A 105 1.20 -18.67 -9.68
N LEU A 106 0.95 -17.99 -10.82
CA LEU A 106 1.92 -17.09 -11.43
C LEU A 106 2.34 -15.95 -10.50
N LEU A 107 1.38 -15.27 -9.88
CA LEU A 107 1.66 -14.14 -8.99
C LEU A 107 2.48 -14.55 -7.76
N GLN A 108 2.19 -15.69 -7.14
CA GLN A 108 2.95 -16.17 -5.99
C GLN A 108 4.35 -16.63 -6.34
N ARG A 109 4.50 -17.32 -7.47
CA ARG A 109 5.78 -17.87 -7.89
C ARG A 109 6.75 -16.77 -8.31
N ASP A 110 6.29 -15.84 -9.14
CA ASP A 110 7.19 -14.94 -9.87
C ASP A 110 7.04 -13.46 -9.44
N TYR A 111 5.88 -13.06 -8.91
CA TYR A 111 5.54 -11.64 -8.68
C TYR A 111 5.07 -11.35 -7.24
N ALA A 112 5.38 -12.22 -6.27
CA ALA A 112 4.81 -12.14 -4.93
C ALA A 112 5.12 -10.82 -4.24
N LEU A 113 6.38 -10.38 -4.31
CA LEU A 113 6.82 -9.13 -3.70
C LEU A 113 6.17 -7.91 -4.39
N ALA A 114 6.17 -7.87 -5.72
CA ALA A 114 5.54 -6.79 -6.48
C ALA A 114 4.04 -6.69 -6.18
N TRP A 115 3.35 -7.83 -6.15
CA TRP A 115 1.92 -7.90 -5.82
C TRP A 115 1.64 -7.39 -4.41
N ALA A 116 2.39 -7.87 -3.42
CA ALA A 116 2.23 -7.45 -2.03
C ALA A 116 2.57 -5.96 -1.83
N ALA A 117 3.61 -5.46 -2.50
CA ALA A 117 4.01 -4.05 -2.46
C ALA A 117 2.92 -3.15 -3.03
N VAL A 118 2.45 -3.43 -4.26
CA VAL A 118 1.42 -2.62 -4.93
C VAL A 118 0.17 -2.50 -4.07
N ASN A 119 -0.35 -3.63 -3.57
CA ASN A 119 -1.59 -3.61 -2.77
C ASN A 119 -1.38 -2.92 -1.40
N SER A 120 -0.27 -3.19 -0.71
CA SER A 120 -0.01 -2.58 0.61
C SER A 120 0.13 -1.07 0.50
N HIS A 121 0.96 -0.60 -0.44
CA HIS A 121 1.21 0.82 -0.64
C HIS A 121 -0.01 1.55 -1.22
N PHE A 122 -0.79 0.93 -2.10
CA PHE A 122 -2.04 1.53 -2.58
C PHE A 122 -3.00 1.77 -1.42
N VAL A 123 -3.20 0.78 -0.54
CA VAL A 123 -4.05 0.91 0.64
C VAL A 123 -3.54 1.99 1.58
N PHE A 124 -2.25 1.99 1.94
CA PHE A 124 -1.67 3.03 2.80
C PHE A 124 -1.80 4.43 2.18
N GLY A 125 -1.58 4.53 0.87
CA GLY A 125 -1.78 5.76 0.11
C GLY A 125 -3.20 6.29 0.26
N MET A 126 -4.21 5.46 0.00
CA MET A 126 -5.62 5.83 0.14
C MET A 126 -6.00 6.21 1.57
N LEU A 127 -5.50 5.48 2.58
CA LEU A 127 -5.80 5.78 3.98
C LEU A 127 -5.22 7.14 4.38
N GLY A 128 -3.98 7.41 3.98
CA GLY A 128 -3.36 8.72 4.16
C GLY A 128 -4.13 9.82 3.44
N PHE A 129 -4.57 9.59 2.19
CA PHE A 129 -5.35 10.56 1.43
C PHE A 129 -6.66 10.95 2.16
N MET A 130 -7.42 9.97 2.63
CA MET A 130 -8.67 10.24 3.37
C MET A 130 -8.41 10.96 4.70
N TRP A 131 -7.32 10.64 5.38
CA TRP A 131 -6.89 11.37 6.58
C TRP A 131 -6.59 12.85 6.27
N LEU A 132 -5.96 13.15 5.14
CA LEU A 132 -5.67 14.51 4.69
C LEU A 132 -6.96 15.28 4.39
N VAL A 133 -7.89 14.67 3.68
CA VAL A 133 -9.21 15.26 3.40
C VAL A 133 -9.94 15.58 4.71
N GLY A 134 -9.98 14.64 5.66
CA GLY A 134 -10.60 14.85 6.96
C GLY A 134 -9.93 15.95 7.76
N SER A 135 -8.60 15.93 7.86
CA SER A 135 -7.82 16.95 8.57
C SER A 135 -8.05 18.34 7.99
N LYS A 136 -8.09 18.45 6.66
CA LYS A 136 -8.36 19.72 6.00
C LYS A 136 -9.78 20.21 6.24
N ALA A 137 -10.76 19.33 6.09
CA ALA A 137 -12.17 19.66 6.36
C ALA A 137 -12.40 20.11 7.81
N TYR A 138 -11.64 19.53 8.77
CA TYR A 138 -11.61 19.98 10.16
C TYR A 138 -11.26 21.48 10.25
N PHE A 139 -10.14 21.89 9.65
CA PHE A 139 -9.65 23.28 9.73
C PHE A 139 -10.39 24.28 8.83
N MET A 140 -11.15 23.81 7.83
CA MET A 140 -12.01 24.65 6.99
C MET A 140 -13.36 25.01 7.65
N GLY A 141 -13.46 24.90 8.99
CA GLY A 141 -14.66 25.23 9.76
C GLY A 141 -15.60 24.04 10.01
N GLY A 142 -15.28 22.84 9.51
CA GLY A 142 -16.08 21.64 9.76
C GLY A 142 -15.85 21.00 11.14
N GLY A 143 -14.72 21.31 11.78
CA GLY A 143 -14.38 20.84 13.13
C GLY A 143 -14.43 19.31 13.30
N PRO A 144 -14.72 18.82 14.52
CA PRO A 144 -14.74 17.38 14.82
C PRO A 144 -15.73 16.58 13.96
N ALA A 145 -16.87 17.16 13.58
CA ALA A 145 -17.90 16.47 12.81
C ALA A 145 -17.41 16.11 11.40
N ALA A 146 -16.78 17.06 10.70
CA ALA A 146 -16.23 16.82 9.37
C ALA A 146 -15.10 15.77 9.40
N PHE A 147 -14.25 15.82 10.43
CA PHE A 147 -13.21 14.83 10.64
C PHE A 147 -13.79 13.43 10.93
N GLY A 148 -14.81 13.35 11.79
CA GLY A 148 -15.52 12.11 12.10
C GLY A 148 -16.18 11.48 10.87
N LEU A 149 -16.75 12.29 9.97
CA LEU A 149 -17.29 11.80 8.71
C LEU A 149 -16.20 11.20 7.81
N ALA A 150 -15.05 11.87 7.68
CA ALA A 150 -13.92 11.32 6.94
C ALA A 150 -13.40 10.01 7.55
N LEU A 151 -13.33 9.92 8.88
CA LEU A 151 -12.91 8.71 9.59
C LEU A 151 -13.90 7.55 9.44
N SER A 152 -15.20 7.84 9.39
CA SER A 152 -16.24 6.87 9.04
C SER A 152 -16.01 6.30 7.64
N GLY A 153 -15.78 7.17 6.65
CA GLY A 153 -15.45 6.77 5.28
C GLY A 153 -14.17 5.91 5.22
N LEU A 154 -13.12 6.32 5.93
CA LEU A 154 -11.87 5.57 6.06
C LEU A 154 -12.13 4.16 6.61
N THR A 155 -12.93 4.04 7.67
CA THR A 155 -13.26 2.76 8.30
C THR A 155 -14.06 1.86 7.35
N ALA A 156 -14.99 2.43 6.58
CA ALA A 156 -15.72 1.71 5.54
C ALA A 156 -14.80 1.21 4.43
N MET A 157 -13.84 2.02 3.98
CA MET A 157 -12.83 1.62 2.99
C MET A 157 -11.96 0.47 3.50
N VAL A 158 -11.46 0.55 4.73
CA VAL A 158 -10.71 -0.53 5.40
C VAL A 158 -11.53 -1.82 5.44
N SER A 159 -12.83 -1.73 5.77
CA SER A 159 -13.73 -2.88 5.80
C SER A 159 -13.90 -3.52 4.41
N ILE A 160 -14.11 -2.71 3.37
CA ILE A 160 -14.24 -3.18 1.98
C ILE A 160 -12.97 -3.88 1.53
N VAL A 161 -11.80 -3.26 1.74
CA VAL A 161 -10.51 -3.82 1.35
C VAL A 161 -10.21 -5.10 2.12
N ASN A 162 -10.47 -5.16 3.44
CA ASN A 162 -10.31 -6.39 4.22
C ASN A 162 -11.15 -7.55 3.65
N ARG A 163 -12.42 -7.30 3.30
CA ARG A 163 -13.26 -8.31 2.64
C ARG A 163 -12.69 -8.72 1.27
N GLY A 164 -12.22 -7.75 0.49
CA GLY A 164 -11.57 -7.99 -0.79
C GLY A 164 -10.34 -8.88 -0.68
N VAL A 165 -9.46 -8.60 0.29
CA VAL A 165 -8.25 -9.41 0.57
C VAL A 165 -8.63 -10.83 1.02
N ALA A 166 -9.62 -10.95 1.91
CA ALA A 166 -10.08 -12.25 2.41
C ALA A 166 -10.67 -13.15 1.31
N ILE A 167 -11.30 -12.56 0.28
CA ILE A 167 -11.89 -13.31 -0.85
C ILE A 167 -10.84 -13.53 -1.96
N GLY A 168 -9.98 -12.54 -2.20
CA GLY A 168 -9.14 -12.45 -3.40
C GLY A 168 -7.92 -13.37 -3.43
N GLY A 169 -7.44 -13.90 -2.31
CA GLY A 169 -6.14 -14.62 -2.27
C GLY A 169 -6.10 -16.06 -2.78
N GLY A 170 -7.06 -16.53 -3.58
CA GLY A 170 -7.10 -17.94 -4.00
C GLY A 170 -7.45 -18.92 -2.85
N LYS A 171 -7.19 -20.22 -3.06
CA LYS A 171 -7.43 -21.30 -2.06
C LYS A 171 -6.54 -21.11 -0.83
N ASP A 172 -6.89 -21.70 0.31
CA ASP A 172 -6.26 -21.41 1.62
C ASP A 172 -4.72 -21.51 1.66
N SER A 173 -4.11 -22.34 0.83
CA SER A 173 -2.64 -22.48 0.74
C SER A 173 -1.93 -21.39 -0.09
N GLN A 174 -2.68 -20.48 -0.72
CA GLN A 174 -2.21 -19.56 -1.75
C GLN A 174 -2.48 -18.08 -1.40
N ARG A 175 -2.86 -17.79 -0.15
CA ARG A 175 -3.29 -16.45 0.27
C ARG A 175 -2.11 -15.59 0.72
N PHE A 176 -2.05 -14.36 0.19
CA PHE A 176 -1.12 -13.32 0.67
C PHE A 176 -1.53 -12.73 2.04
N GLY A 177 -2.77 -12.94 2.48
CA GLY A 177 -3.26 -12.51 3.79
C GLY A 177 -4.78 -12.66 3.91
N ALA A 178 -5.29 -12.70 5.14
CA ALA A 178 -6.73 -12.69 5.43
C ALA A 178 -7.27 -11.28 5.76
N SER A 179 -6.38 -10.30 5.84
CA SER A 179 -6.68 -8.90 6.17
C SER A 179 -5.59 -7.99 5.61
N ILE A 180 -5.81 -6.68 5.63
CA ILE A 180 -4.79 -5.67 5.30
C ILE A 180 -3.54 -5.84 6.17
N ILE A 181 -3.72 -6.14 7.47
CA ILE A 181 -2.59 -6.38 8.37
C ILE A 181 -1.80 -7.61 7.90
N GLY A 182 -2.48 -8.70 7.55
CA GLY A 182 -1.83 -9.89 7.00
C GLY A 182 -1.11 -9.61 5.69
N LEU A 183 -1.70 -8.81 4.79
CA LEU A 183 -1.08 -8.40 3.54
C LEU A 183 0.21 -7.59 3.80
N VAL A 184 0.18 -6.64 4.72
CA VAL A 184 1.34 -5.82 5.10
C VAL A 184 2.42 -6.68 5.76
N GLN A 185 2.04 -7.62 6.62
CA GLN A 185 2.98 -8.57 7.23
C GLN A 185 3.66 -9.44 6.16
N SER A 186 2.91 -9.97 5.20
CA SER A 186 3.45 -10.71 4.06
C SER A 186 4.38 -9.85 3.22
N TYR A 187 4.01 -8.60 2.94
CA TYR A 187 4.87 -7.66 2.23
C TYR A 187 6.20 -7.43 2.99
N LEU A 188 6.15 -7.12 4.29
CA LEU A 188 7.35 -6.90 5.09
C LEU A 188 8.22 -8.16 5.19
N GLY A 189 7.62 -9.34 5.30
CA GLY A 189 8.33 -10.62 5.29
C GLY A 189 9.03 -10.90 3.96
N LEU A 190 8.34 -10.67 2.84
CA LEU A 190 8.90 -10.80 1.49
C LEU A 190 10.02 -9.77 1.25
N LEU A 191 9.81 -8.53 1.68
CA LEU A 191 10.79 -7.46 1.58
C LEU A 191 12.04 -7.77 2.41
N TRP A 192 11.87 -8.26 3.64
CA TRP A 192 12.98 -8.67 4.49
C TRP A 192 13.77 -9.84 3.89
N ASN A 193 13.07 -10.83 3.32
CA ASN A 193 13.74 -11.94 2.64
C ASN A 193 14.50 -11.45 1.40
N HIS A 194 13.90 -10.57 0.59
CA HIS A 194 14.56 -9.96 -0.54
C HIS A 194 15.81 -9.16 -0.11
N ALA A 195 15.68 -8.35 0.95
CA ALA A 195 16.77 -7.54 1.50
C ALA A 195 17.94 -8.37 2.06
N ARG A 196 17.72 -9.64 2.41
CA ARG A 196 18.81 -10.55 2.83
C ARG A 196 19.53 -11.22 1.67
N HIS A 197 18.92 -11.29 0.49
CA HIS A 197 19.43 -12.08 -0.63
C HIS A 197 19.83 -11.26 -1.85
N SER A 198 19.25 -10.07 -2.05
CA SER A 198 19.33 -9.36 -3.33
C SER A 198 19.35 -7.83 -3.19
N CYS A 199 19.53 -7.33 -1.96
CA CYS A 199 19.45 -5.89 -1.67
C CYS A 199 20.60 -5.12 -2.33
N GLY A 200 20.24 -4.13 -3.16
CA GLY A 200 21.20 -3.16 -3.66
C GLY A 200 21.64 -2.19 -2.55
N PRO A 201 22.81 -1.56 -2.66
CA PRO A 201 23.27 -0.55 -1.68
C PRO A 201 22.28 0.61 -1.50
N LEU A 202 21.55 0.99 -2.57
CA LEU A 202 20.53 2.04 -2.51
C LEU A 202 19.32 1.68 -1.65
N GLU A 203 18.97 0.40 -1.55
CA GLU A 203 17.85 -0.03 -0.71
C GLU A 203 18.19 0.11 0.78
N TYR A 204 19.41 -0.24 1.18
CA TYR A 204 19.88 0.00 2.55
C TYR A 204 19.89 1.50 2.90
N VAL A 205 20.35 2.34 1.98
CA VAL A 205 20.31 3.79 2.15
C VAL A 205 18.86 4.27 2.29
N ALA A 206 17.95 3.80 1.45
CA ALA A 206 16.53 4.17 1.53
C ALA A 206 15.91 3.77 2.87
N VAL A 207 16.18 2.56 3.37
CA VAL A 207 15.70 2.09 4.68
C VAL A 207 16.30 2.93 5.81
N ALA A 208 17.60 3.20 5.79
CA ALA A 208 18.27 4.00 6.81
C ALA A 208 17.71 5.44 6.86
N LEU A 209 17.52 6.07 5.70
CA LEU A 209 16.90 7.39 5.60
C LEU A 209 15.47 7.36 6.13
N PHE A 210 14.66 6.39 5.72
CA PHE A 210 13.28 6.26 6.18
C PHE A 210 13.19 6.16 7.71
N VAL A 211 13.95 5.24 8.31
CA VAL A 211 13.95 5.05 9.77
C VAL A 211 14.43 6.31 10.49
N GLY A 212 15.52 6.92 10.03
CA GLY A 212 16.06 8.14 10.61
C GLY A 212 15.06 9.30 10.59
N TYR A 213 14.42 9.55 9.44
CA TYR A 213 13.43 10.62 9.31
C TYR A 213 12.14 10.34 10.08
N VAL A 214 11.66 9.10 10.15
CA VAL A 214 10.47 8.75 10.94
C VAL A 214 10.71 8.97 12.43
N ILE A 215 11.86 8.56 12.95
CA ILE A 215 12.21 8.75 14.37
C ILE A 215 12.36 10.24 14.66
N GLY A 216 13.17 10.96 13.87
CA GLY A 216 13.40 12.39 14.06
C GLY A 216 12.12 13.22 13.97
N PHE A 217 11.26 12.91 12.99
CA PHE A 217 9.98 13.59 12.84
C PHE A 217 9.02 13.29 14.01
N SER A 218 8.95 12.04 14.46
CA SER A 218 8.11 11.65 15.59
C SER A 218 8.52 12.37 16.87
N GLN A 219 9.83 12.44 17.16
CA GLN A 219 10.37 13.22 18.28
C GLN A 219 10.03 14.70 18.17
N HIS A 220 10.15 15.28 16.96
CA HIS A 220 9.80 16.66 16.69
C HIS A 220 8.31 16.95 16.96
N VAL A 221 7.40 16.10 16.44
CA VAL A 221 5.95 16.26 16.65
C VAL A 221 5.59 16.11 18.12
N LEU A 222 6.12 15.10 18.83
CA LEU A 222 5.85 14.91 20.25
C LEU A 222 6.27 16.12 21.08
N LYS A 223 7.46 16.68 20.80
CA LYS A 223 7.94 17.89 21.46
C LYS A 223 7.02 19.08 21.21
N GLN A 224 6.51 19.25 19.99
CA GLN A 224 5.63 20.37 19.63
C GLN A 224 4.20 20.25 20.20
N VAL A 225 3.72 19.02 20.42
CA VAL A 225 2.35 18.77 20.91
C VAL A 225 2.29 18.73 22.44
N PHE A 226 3.33 18.21 23.09
CA PHE A 226 3.34 17.94 24.53
C PHE A 226 4.35 18.76 25.35
N GLY A 227 5.33 19.39 24.70
CA GLY A 227 6.27 20.30 25.34
C GLY A 227 5.73 21.72 25.38
#